data_AF-A0A1E7EK81-F1
#
_entry.id   AF-A0A1E7EK81-F1
#
_cell.length_a   1.000
_cell.length_b   1.000
_cell.length_c   1.000
_cell.angle_alpha   90.00
_cell.angle_beta   90.00
_cell.angle_gamma   90.00
#
_symmetry.space_group_name_H-M   'P 1'
#
loop_
_entity.id
_entity.type
_entity.pdbx_description
1 polymer ?
#
loop_
_entity_poly.entity_id
_entity_poly.type
_entity_poly.pdbx_seq_one_letter_code
_entity_poly.pdbx_strand_id
1 'polypeptide(L)'
;MSSLKRTSPTNLKKKSTDKKRTNKKKERENHYSVDLSCPCVSNSKEMKATILGIPLSYKRSGRNKRMSYDQQSLEKKSFVDAINNLFQISRKEIVPFGKAKIEVRATFIFTRKCIMNDVDNLTKFILDCFQIGKIYHDDRQVMRLIVEKKTGTQAMTNFHVLLYDDVRHDVIIDLLDEEENEDDDNSNNNNDNNLIDLTL
;
A
#
# COMPACT_ATOMS: atom_id res chain seq x y z
N MET A 1 14.73 36.52 -65.96
CA MET A 1 14.39 35.09 -65.85
C MET A 1 13.81 34.84 -64.47
N SER A 2 12.48 34.73 -64.41
CA SER A 2 11.67 34.48 -63.23
C SER A 2 11.51 32.97 -63.04
N SER A 3 11.82 32.46 -61.84
CA SER A 3 11.46 31.08 -61.46
C SER A 3 10.51 31.11 -60.27
N LEU A 4 9.36 30.47 -60.48
CA LEU A 4 8.20 30.45 -59.61
C LEU A 4 8.47 29.68 -58.31
N LYS A 5 8.06 30.26 -57.18
CA LYS A 5 7.82 29.53 -55.92
C LYS A 5 6.52 28.73 -56.06
N ARG A 6 6.61 27.39 -56.03
CA ARG A 6 5.44 26.51 -55.89
C ARG A 6 5.06 26.39 -54.42
N THR A 7 3.85 26.82 -54.09
CA THR A 7 3.14 26.50 -52.85
C THR A 7 2.64 25.05 -52.92
N SER A 8 2.73 24.32 -51.81
CA SER A 8 2.12 22.99 -51.65
C SER A 8 0.86 23.09 -50.79
N PRO A 9 -0.19 22.30 -51.07
CA PRO A 9 -1.52 22.57 -50.53
C PRO A 9 -1.74 21.95 -49.15
N THR A 10 -2.53 22.68 -48.37
CA THR A 10 -3.24 22.32 -47.15
C THR A 10 -4.02 21.01 -47.34
N ASN A 11 -3.81 20.03 -46.45
CA ASN A 11 -4.71 18.88 -46.34
C ASN A 11 -5.23 18.77 -44.90
N LEU A 12 -6.44 19.31 -44.72
CA LEU A 12 -7.34 19.01 -43.61
C LEU A 12 -7.81 17.56 -43.72
N LYS A 13 -7.36 16.69 -42.82
CA LYS A 13 -8.14 15.51 -42.38
C LYS A 13 -7.95 15.30 -40.88
N LYS A 14 -8.71 16.05 -40.08
CA LYS A 14 -9.14 15.61 -38.75
C LYS A 14 -10.26 14.58 -38.96
N LYS A 15 -10.06 13.33 -38.55
CA LYS A 15 -11.14 12.48 -38.02
C LYS A 15 -10.59 11.31 -37.20
N SER A 16 -10.79 11.45 -35.89
CA SER A 16 -11.27 10.44 -34.94
C SER A 16 -10.45 9.17 -34.69
N THR A 17 -9.44 9.24 -33.80
CA THR A 17 -8.92 8.04 -33.09
C THR A 17 -8.42 8.30 -31.64
N ASP A 18 -8.78 9.42 -30.99
CA ASP A 18 -8.16 9.77 -29.69
C ASP A 18 -8.86 9.27 -28.42
N LYS A 19 -10.08 8.71 -28.49
CA LYS A 19 -10.80 8.31 -27.24
C LYS A 19 -10.47 6.91 -26.70
N LYS A 20 -9.89 6.01 -27.50
CA LYS A 20 -9.55 4.64 -27.05
C LYS A 20 -8.12 4.50 -26.50
N ARG A 21 -7.20 5.39 -26.88
CA ARG A 21 -5.80 5.36 -26.42
C ARG A 21 -5.59 5.96 -25.03
N THR A 22 -6.46 6.87 -24.60
CA THR A 22 -6.38 7.53 -23.28
C THR A 22 -6.73 6.60 -22.13
N ASN A 23 -7.73 5.71 -22.28
CA ASN A 23 -8.09 4.75 -21.23
C ASN A 23 -7.02 3.68 -21.00
N LYS A 24 -6.43 3.15 -22.09
CA LYS A 24 -5.37 2.13 -22.00
C LYS A 24 -4.03 2.69 -21.49
N LYS A 25 -3.84 4.02 -21.57
CA LYS A 25 -2.69 4.72 -21.00
C LYS A 25 -2.87 4.96 -19.50
N LYS A 26 -4.08 5.34 -19.05
CA LYS A 26 -4.43 5.50 -17.62
C LYS A 26 -4.35 4.21 -16.82
N GLU A 27 -4.78 3.07 -17.38
CA GLU A 27 -4.64 1.77 -16.70
C GLU A 27 -3.17 1.36 -16.47
N ARG A 28 -2.22 1.90 -17.24
CA ARG A 28 -0.79 1.67 -17.04
C ARG A 28 -0.16 2.63 -16.01
N GLU A 29 -0.91 3.62 -15.53
CA GLU A 29 -0.41 4.64 -14.59
C GLU A 29 -0.78 4.32 -13.13
N ASN A 30 -1.79 3.47 -12.89
CA ASN A 30 -2.24 3.09 -11.55
C ASN A 30 -1.65 1.74 -11.13
N HIS A 31 -0.55 1.78 -10.38
CA HIS A 31 0.13 0.60 -9.84
C HIS A 31 -0.52 0.06 -8.57
N TYR A 32 -1.27 0.91 -7.87
CA TYR A 32 -1.92 0.61 -6.60
C TYR A 32 -3.42 0.92 -6.67
N SER A 33 -4.19 0.17 -5.88
CA SER A 33 -5.63 0.32 -5.74
C SER A 33 -6.05 0.10 -4.29
N VAL A 34 -7.35 0.21 -4.02
CA VAL A 34 -7.92 0.15 -2.67
C VAL A 34 -8.90 -1.03 -2.58
N ASP A 35 -8.93 -1.68 -1.43
CA ASP A 35 -9.97 -2.63 -1.06
C ASP A 35 -10.86 -2.01 0.01
N LEU A 36 -12.15 -1.86 -0.28
CA LEU A 36 -13.11 -1.25 0.65
C LEU A 36 -13.59 -2.22 1.73
N SER A 37 -13.29 -3.51 1.60
CA SER A 37 -13.53 -4.49 2.67
C SER A 37 -12.54 -4.33 3.82
N CYS A 38 -11.37 -3.73 3.57
CA CYS A 38 -10.35 -3.53 4.60
C CYS A 38 -10.65 -2.28 5.45
N PRO A 39 -10.63 -2.40 6.80
CA PRO A 39 -10.84 -1.24 7.66
C PRO A 39 -9.67 -0.26 7.55
N CYS A 40 -9.98 1.03 7.35
CA CYS A 40 -9.01 2.12 7.46
C CYS A 40 -9.26 2.94 8.73
N VAL A 41 -8.22 3.48 9.36
CA VAL A 41 -8.32 4.41 10.50
C VAL A 41 -7.37 5.57 10.27
N SER A 42 -7.79 6.77 10.67
CA SER A 42 -6.99 7.99 10.68
C SER A 42 -7.51 8.89 11.79
N ASN A 43 -6.68 9.13 12.79
CA ASN A 43 -6.93 10.04 13.90
C ASN A 43 -5.59 10.57 14.44
N SER A 44 -5.61 11.36 15.52
CA SER A 44 -4.39 11.96 16.07
C SER A 44 -3.38 10.98 16.66
N LYS A 45 -3.81 9.74 16.97
CA LYS A 45 -2.97 8.70 17.60
C LYS A 45 -2.48 7.66 16.61
N GLU A 46 -3.26 7.35 15.59
CA GLU A 46 -2.95 6.29 14.64
C GLU A 46 -3.51 6.52 13.24
N MET A 47 -2.82 5.95 12.26
CA MET A 47 -3.28 5.81 10.89
C MET A 47 -2.99 4.39 10.42
N LYS A 48 -4.01 3.68 9.94
CA LYS A 48 -3.86 2.33 9.41
C LYS A 48 -4.66 2.14 8.14
N ALA A 49 -4.09 1.42 7.18
CA ALA A 49 -4.75 1.08 5.94
C ALA A 49 -4.06 -0.10 5.23
N THR A 50 -4.82 -0.67 4.29
CA THR A 50 -4.35 -1.68 3.34
C THR A 50 -4.43 -1.10 1.94
N ILE A 51 -3.32 -1.17 1.21
CA ILE A 51 -3.22 -0.71 -0.17
C ILE A 51 -2.88 -1.91 -1.05
N LEU A 52 -3.73 -2.19 -2.04
CA LEU A 52 -3.52 -3.28 -2.99
C LEU A 52 -2.49 -2.87 -4.04
N GLY A 53 -1.67 -3.81 -4.47
CA GLY A 53 -0.64 -3.59 -5.49
C GLY A 53 0.67 -4.28 -5.12
N ILE A 54 1.51 -4.53 -6.13
CA ILE A 54 2.80 -5.19 -5.91
C ILE A 54 3.77 -4.18 -5.31
N PRO A 55 4.28 -4.39 -4.08
CA PRO A 55 5.29 -3.52 -3.52
C PRO A 55 6.56 -3.61 -4.36
N LEU A 56 6.95 -2.52 -5.00
CA LEU A 56 8.12 -2.52 -5.86
C LEU A 56 9.37 -2.24 -5.04
N SER A 57 10.35 -3.15 -5.15
CA SER A 57 11.74 -2.83 -4.85
C SER A 57 12.51 -2.99 -6.13
N TYR A 58 13.30 -2.00 -6.49
CA TYR A 58 14.25 -2.15 -7.58
C TYR A 58 15.59 -2.60 -7.03
N LYS A 59 16.26 -3.48 -7.79
CA LYS A 59 17.69 -3.71 -7.61
C LYS A 59 18.42 -2.38 -7.83
N ARG A 60 19.36 -2.05 -6.94
CA ARG A 60 20.24 -0.88 -7.10
C ARG A 60 20.76 -0.83 -8.54
N SER A 61 20.54 0.28 -9.23
CA SER A 61 21.07 0.47 -10.57
C SER A 61 22.59 0.39 -10.49
N GLY A 62 23.18 -0.59 -11.19
CA GLY A 62 24.63 -0.72 -11.29
C GLY A 62 25.25 0.58 -11.84
N ARG A 63 26.52 0.80 -11.48
CA ARG A 63 27.39 1.99 -11.62
C ARG A 63 27.33 2.85 -12.90
N ASN A 64 26.56 2.48 -13.92
CA ASN A 64 26.46 3.20 -15.17
C ASN A 64 25.04 3.71 -15.41
N LYS A 65 24.75 4.96 -15.02
CA LYS A 65 23.84 5.86 -15.75
C LYS A 65 23.85 7.27 -15.14
N ARG A 66 24.27 8.24 -15.96
CA ARG A 66 24.11 9.70 -15.73
C ARG A 66 22.65 10.14 -15.88
N MET A 67 21.73 9.59 -15.07
CA MET A 67 20.31 9.95 -15.11
C MET A 67 19.77 10.00 -13.69
N SER A 68 19.61 11.22 -13.15
CA SER A 68 18.88 11.53 -11.92
C SER A 68 17.37 11.49 -12.19
N TYR A 69 16.85 10.35 -12.61
CA TYR A 69 15.42 10.12 -12.69
C TYR A 69 15.03 9.26 -11.49
N ASP A 70 14.15 9.76 -10.61
CA ASP A 70 13.53 8.90 -9.60
C ASP A 70 12.64 7.90 -10.34
N GLN A 71 13.20 6.72 -10.57
CA GLN A 71 12.59 5.63 -11.32
C GLN A 71 11.28 5.14 -10.67
N GLN A 72 10.99 5.56 -9.44
CA GLN A 72 9.80 5.18 -8.68
C GLN A 72 8.79 6.33 -8.50
N SER A 73 9.02 7.49 -9.12
CA SER A 73 8.17 8.67 -8.91
C SER A 73 6.69 8.42 -9.26
N LEU A 74 6.41 7.63 -10.30
CA LEU A 74 5.05 7.27 -10.69
C LEU A 74 4.41 6.31 -9.69
N GLU A 75 5.16 5.33 -9.20
CA GLU A 75 4.65 4.31 -8.29
C GLU A 75 4.45 4.84 -6.88
N LYS A 76 5.36 5.69 -6.39
CA LYS A 76 5.17 6.43 -5.14
C LYS A 76 3.92 7.30 -5.20
N LYS A 77 3.77 8.04 -6.30
CA LYS A 77 2.57 8.86 -6.53
C LYS A 77 1.30 8.01 -6.58
N SER A 78 1.32 6.89 -7.31
CA SER A 78 0.17 5.98 -7.38
C SER A 78 -0.18 5.38 -6.01
N PHE A 79 0.80 5.09 -5.17
CA PHE A 79 0.58 4.59 -3.81
C PHE A 79 -0.08 5.66 -2.92
N VAL A 80 0.46 6.89 -2.95
CA VAL A 80 -0.11 8.03 -2.22
C VAL A 80 -1.52 8.37 -2.71
N ASP A 81 -1.76 8.34 -4.02
CA ASP A 81 -3.08 8.54 -4.61
C ASP A 81 -4.05 7.44 -4.15
N ALA A 82 -3.61 6.18 -4.04
CA ALA A 82 -4.42 5.10 -3.50
C ALA A 82 -4.79 5.33 -2.02
N ILE A 83 -3.85 5.80 -1.19
CA ILE A 83 -4.13 6.20 0.20
C ILE A 83 -5.21 7.29 0.22
N ASN A 84 -5.00 8.38 -0.52
CA ASN A 84 -5.95 9.50 -0.58
C ASN A 84 -7.34 9.04 -1.02
N ASN A 85 -7.41 8.21 -2.06
CA ASN A 85 -8.66 7.65 -2.57
C ASN A 85 -9.36 6.77 -1.52
N LEU A 86 -8.63 5.94 -0.78
CA LEU A 86 -9.21 5.08 0.26
C LEU A 86 -9.91 5.93 1.33
N PHE A 87 -9.23 6.96 1.84
CA PHE A 87 -9.78 7.84 2.86
C PHE A 87 -10.95 8.68 2.34
N GLN A 88 -10.85 9.18 1.10
CA GLN A 88 -11.93 9.91 0.45
C GLN A 88 -13.20 9.04 0.26
N ILE A 89 -13.05 7.82 -0.24
CA ILE A 89 -14.17 6.88 -0.45
C ILE A 89 -14.77 6.46 0.90
N SER A 90 -13.92 6.22 1.90
CA SER A 90 -14.33 5.86 3.26
C SER A 90 -14.91 7.04 4.06
N ARG A 91 -14.95 8.25 3.49
CA ARG A 91 -15.39 9.50 4.13
C ARG A 91 -14.65 9.79 5.45
N LYS A 92 -13.37 9.46 5.49
CA LYS A 92 -12.48 9.73 6.63
C LYS A 92 -11.46 10.79 6.23
N GLU A 93 -11.19 11.72 7.13
CA GLU A 93 -10.15 12.71 6.93
C GLU A 93 -8.77 12.09 7.23
N ILE A 94 -7.78 12.40 6.39
CA ILE A 94 -6.38 12.08 6.68
C ILE A 94 -5.89 13.09 7.72
N VAL A 95 -5.61 12.60 8.93
CA VAL A 95 -5.09 13.40 10.03
C VAL A 95 -3.58 13.21 10.06
N PRO A 96 -2.78 14.21 9.63
CA PRO A 96 -1.33 14.09 9.64
C PRO A 96 -0.78 14.21 11.07
N PHE A 97 0.34 13.54 11.34
CA PHE A 97 1.02 13.55 12.64
C PHE A 97 1.85 14.82 12.90
N GLY A 98 1.90 15.74 11.94
CA GLY A 98 2.65 16.99 12.05
C GLY A 98 4.12 16.73 12.36
N LYS A 99 4.61 17.26 13.49
CA LYS A 99 5.99 17.10 14.00
C LYS A 99 6.13 16.05 15.12
N ALA A 100 5.09 15.27 15.41
CA ALA A 100 5.12 14.28 16.48
C ALA A 100 6.07 13.12 16.15
N LYS A 101 6.67 12.51 17.18
CA LYS A 101 7.42 11.25 17.04
C LYS A 101 6.45 10.12 16.72
N ILE A 102 6.85 9.23 15.81
CA ILE A 102 6.00 8.13 15.34
C ILE A 102 6.71 6.79 15.27
N GLU A 103 5.92 5.73 15.34
CA GLU A 103 6.30 4.37 14.97
C GLU A 103 5.62 4.04 13.64
N VAL A 104 6.36 3.37 12.76
CA VAL A 104 5.84 2.87 11.49
C VAL A 104 5.95 1.35 11.48
N ARG A 105 4.82 0.67 11.27
CA ARG A 105 4.77 -0.75 10.95
C ARG A 105 4.28 -0.92 9.52
N ALA A 106 4.99 -1.70 8.72
CA ALA A 106 4.58 -2.01 7.36
C ALA A 106 4.81 -3.48 7.05
N THR A 107 3.75 -4.18 6.64
CA THR A 107 3.80 -5.56 6.16
C THR A 107 3.55 -5.58 4.67
N PHE A 108 4.57 -5.99 3.92
CA PHE A 108 4.52 -6.14 2.48
C PHE A 108 4.19 -7.59 2.12
N ILE A 109 3.02 -7.80 1.51
CA ILE A 109 2.53 -9.11 1.13
C ILE A 109 2.76 -9.30 -0.36
N PHE A 110 3.50 -10.36 -0.70
CA PHE A 110 3.84 -10.73 -2.07
C PHE A 110 3.14 -12.03 -2.45
N THR A 111 2.71 -12.15 -3.71
CA THR A 111 2.14 -13.41 -4.23
C THR A 111 3.20 -14.45 -4.58
N ARG A 112 4.48 -14.06 -4.64
CA ARG A 112 5.60 -14.93 -4.99
C ARG A 112 6.30 -15.40 -3.72
N LYS A 113 6.59 -16.70 -3.64
CA LYS A 113 7.38 -17.32 -2.56
C LYS A 113 8.82 -16.79 -2.50
N CYS A 114 9.42 -16.52 -3.67
CA CYS A 114 10.74 -15.90 -3.75
C CYS A 114 10.59 -14.38 -3.87
N ILE A 115 10.83 -13.69 -2.75
CA ILE A 115 10.76 -12.23 -2.66
C ILE A 115 12.17 -11.68 -2.84
N MET A 116 12.51 -11.30 -4.07
CA MET A 116 13.83 -10.76 -4.42
C MET A 116 14.08 -9.34 -3.88
N ASN A 117 13.11 -8.79 -3.18
CA ASN A 117 13.12 -7.40 -2.75
C ASN A 117 13.90 -7.23 -1.45
N ASP A 118 14.94 -6.39 -1.47
CA ASP A 118 15.66 -6.02 -0.26
C ASP A 118 14.74 -5.22 0.68
N VAL A 119 14.79 -5.53 1.98
CA VAL A 119 13.97 -4.84 2.99
C VAL A 119 14.30 -3.35 3.03
N ASP A 120 15.58 -2.97 2.88
CA ASP A 120 16.06 -1.57 2.74
C ASP A 120 15.25 -0.80 1.69
N ASN A 121 15.09 -1.37 0.49
CA ASN A 121 14.39 -0.71 -0.59
C ASN A 121 12.89 -0.54 -0.29
N LEU A 122 12.26 -1.49 0.40
CA LEU A 122 10.86 -1.41 0.80
C LEU A 122 10.65 -0.36 1.90
N THR A 123 11.56 -0.33 2.88
CA THR A 123 11.63 0.69 3.91
C THR A 123 11.73 2.08 3.28
N LYS A 124 12.68 2.28 2.37
CA LYS A 124 12.84 3.57 1.70
C LYS A 124 11.60 3.96 0.90
N PHE A 125 11.00 3.00 0.19
CA PHE A 125 9.78 3.23 -0.57
C PHE A 125 8.64 3.74 0.32
N ILE A 126 8.36 3.09 1.45
CA ILE A 126 7.22 3.47 2.30
C ILE A 126 7.44 4.80 3.01
N LEU A 127 8.67 5.07 3.48
CA LEU A 127 9.02 6.35 4.10
C LEU A 127 8.92 7.51 3.10
N ASP A 128 9.44 7.33 1.88
CA ASP A 128 9.31 8.31 0.80
C ASP A 128 7.82 8.58 0.50
N CYS A 129 7.00 7.53 0.41
CA CYS A 129 5.56 7.66 0.15
C CYS A 129 4.86 8.45 1.26
N PHE A 130 5.13 8.14 2.52
CA PHE A 130 4.50 8.81 3.66
C PHE A 130 4.89 10.29 3.76
N GLN A 131 6.14 10.61 3.44
CA GLN A 131 6.59 12.01 3.38
C GLN A 131 5.95 12.76 2.20
N ILE A 132 5.88 12.15 1.00
CA ILE A 132 5.19 12.74 -0.17
C ILE A 132 3.70 12.96 0.12
N GLY A 133 3.06 11.96 0.74
CA GLY A 133 1.67 12.01 1.18
C GLY A 133 1.42 12.91 2.38
N LYS A 134 2.46 13.53 2.96
CA LYS A 134 2.40 14.42 4.12
C LYS A 134 1.74 13.78 5.35
N ILE A 135 1.89 12.47 5.54
CA ILE A 135 1.43 11.76 6.74
C ILE A 135 2.23 12.26 7.96
N TYR A 136 3.53 12.52 7.77
CA TYR A 136 4.41 13.23 8.69
C TYR A 136 5.29 14.23 7.91
N HIS A 137 6.03 15.09 8.61
CA HIS A 137 6.81 16.17 7.99
C HIS A 137 8.23 15.74 7.57
N ASP A 138 8.90 14.92 8.38
CA ASP A 138 10.29 14.52 8.23
C ASP A 138 10.47 13.06 8.69
N ASP A 139 11.27 12.27 7.96
CA ASP A 139 11.53 10.87 8.28
C ASP A 139 12.30 10.71 9.60
N ARG A 140 13.00 11.76 10.05
CA ARG A 140 13.61 11.86 11.39
C ARG A 140 12.62 11.72 12.55
N GLN A 141 11.31 11.84 12.29
CA GLN A 141 10.25 11.62 13.27
C GLN A 141 10.01 10.14 13.57
N VAL A 142 10.45 9.25 12.68
CA VAL A 142 10.26 7.81 12.82
C VAL A 142 11.27 7.27 13.83
N MET A 143 10.79 7.06 15.06
CA MET A 143 11.62 6.56 16.17
C MET A 143 11.79 5.05 16.11
N ARG A 144 10.78 4.36 15.57
CA ARG A 144 10.78 2.91 15.38
C ARG A 144 10.15 2.55 14.05
N LEU A 145 10.79 1.62 13.36
CA LEU A 145 10.33 1.10 12.08
C LEU A 145 10.34 -0.43 12.13
N ILE A 146 9.17 -1.03 11.93
CA ILE A 146 9.00 -2.47 11.80
C ILE A 146 8.56 -2.74 10.37
N VAL A 147 9.37 -3.49 9.62
CA VAL A 147 9.06 -3.84 8.23
C VAL A 147 9.13 -5.34 8.06
N GLU A 148 8.02 -5.91 7.60
CA GLU A 148 7.86 -7.33 7.38
C GLU A 148 7.61 -7.64 5.91
N LYS A 149 8.07 -8.80 5.48
CA LYS A 149 7.74 -9.38 4.17
C LYS A 149 7.02 -10.70 4.41
N LYS A 150 5.81 -10.83 3.87
CA LYS A 150 5.03 -12.07 3.94
C LYS A 150 4.66 -12.54 2.53
N THR A 151 4.37 -13.83 2.39
CA THR A 151 3.74 -14.38 1.18
C THR A 151 2.25 -14.52 1.43
N GLY A 152 1.42 -14.18 0.43
CA GLY A 152 -0.03 -14.29 0.54
C GLY A 152 -0.69 -14.53 -0.81
N THR A 153 -2.02 -14.62 -0.82
CA THR A 153 -2.82 -14.84 -2.04
C THR A 153 -2.94 -13.59 -2.90
N GLN A 154 -2.79 -12.41 -2.30
CA GLN A 154 -2.92 -11.12 -2.96
C GLN A 154 -1.74 -10.20 -2.60
N ALA A 155 -1.27 -9.43 -3.59
CA ALA A 155 -0.21 -8.46 -3.37
C ALA A 155 -0.78 -7.18 -2.75
N MET A 156 -0.28 -6.82 -1.57
CA MET A 156 -0.75 -5.66 -0.83
C MET A 156 0.29 -5.15 0.16
N THR A 157 0.11 -3.93 0.61
CA THR A 157 0.87 -3.32 1.70
C THR A 157 -0.09 -2.95 2.81
N ASN A 158 0.10 -3.55 3.97
CA ASN A 158 -0.56 -3.14 5.20
C ASN A 158 0.36 -2.19 5.94
N PHE A 159 -0.15 -1.06 6.40
CA PHE A 159 0.64 -0.16 7.22
C PHE A 159 -0.14 0.34 8.43
N HIS A 160 0.61 0.64 9.48
CA HIS A 160 0.14 1.23 10.71
C HIS A 160 1.16 2.24 11.20
N VAL A 161 0.78 3.51 11.22
CA VAL A 161 1.56 4.61 11.79
C VAL A 161 0.92 4.97 13.12
N LEU A 162 1.73 5.01 14.17
CA LEU A 162 1.32 5.25 15.55
C LEU A 162 2.09 6.45 16.10
N LEU A 163 1.47 7.23 16.99
CA LEU A 163 2.23 8.10 17.87
C LEU A 163 3.18 7.27 18.71
N TYR A 164 4.45 7.67 18.71
CA TYR A 164 5.48 7.02 19.51
C TYR A 164 5.36 7.51 20.96
N ASP A 165 4.97 6.60 21.84
CA ASP A 165 4.91 6.84 23.29
C ASP A 165 5.97 5.95 23.95
N ASP A 166 6.97 6.59 24.56
CA ASP A 166 8.14 5.94 25.18
C ASP A 166 7.74 4.87 26.22
N VAL A 167 6.52 4.93 26.76
CA VAL A 167 6.04 4.11 27.89
C VAL A 167 5.43 2.76 27.46
N ARG A 168 4.98 2.58 26.21
CA ARG A 168 4.18 1.40 25.78
C ARG A 168 4.99 0.22 25.22
N HIS A 169 6.31 0.30 25.28
CA HIS A 169 7.17 -0.51 24.41
C HIS A 169 7.35 -1.97 24.84
N ASP A 170 6.99 -2.33 26.07
CA ASP A 170 7.20 -3.69 26.60
C ASP A 170 6.00 -4.64 26.43
N VAL A 171 4.84 -4.17 25.93
CA VAL A 171 3.58 -4.95 26.00
C VAL A 171 3.04 -5.41 24.64
N ILE A 172 3.50 -4.83 23.52
CA ILE A 172 2.87 -5.08 22.21
C ILE A 172 3.52 -6.26 21.45
N ILE A 173 4.67 -6.78 21.90
CA ILE A 173 5.33 -7.91 21.22
C ILE A 173 4.59 -9.22 21.51
N ASP A 174 4.00 -9.40 22.70
CA ASP A 174 3.38 -10.67 23.08
C ASP A 174 1.97 -10.89 22.49
N LEU A 175 1.26 -9.82 22.10
CA LEU A 175 -0.13 -9.92 21.63
C LEU A 175 -0.29 -10.27 20.14
N LEU A 176 0.81 -10.44 19.39
CA LEU A 176 0.76 -10.85 17.98
C LEU A 176 1.21 -12.29 17.73
N ASP A 177 1.73 -12.98 18.75
CA ASP A 177 2.16 -14.38 18.67
C ASP A 177 1.09 -15.36 19.21
N GLU A 178 -0.01 -14.88 19.80
CA GLU A 178 -1.08 -15.73 20.37
C GLU A 178 -2.22 -16.11 19.38
N GLU A 179 -2.18 -15.71 18.11
CA GLU A 179 -3.21 -16.10 17.11
C GLU A 179 -2.85 -17.34 16.25
N GLU A 180 -1.70 -17.97 16.44
CA GLU A 180 -1.38 -19.27 15.82
C GLU A 180 -1.17 -20.31 16.93
N ASN A 181 -2.23 -20.99 17.39
CA ASN A 181 -2.22 -22.38 17.91
C ASN A 181 -3.59 -22.77 18.50
N GLU A 182 -4.61 -23.05 17.68
CA GLU A 182 -5.65 -24.02 18.03
C GLU A 182 -6.15 -24.69 16.74
N ASP A 183 -5.49 -25.77 16.33
CA ASP A 183 -6.08 -26.80 15.48
C ASP A 183 -5.45 -28.13 15.91
N ASP A 184 -5.93 -28.65 17.03
CA ASP A 184 -5.91 -30.07 17.38
C ASP A 184 -6.87 -30.24 18.55
N ASP A 185 -8.13 -30.62 18.28
CA ASP A 185 -8.65 -31.83 18.92
C ASP A 185 -9.99 -32.32 18.37
N ASN A 186 -9.90 -33.58 17.96
CA ASN A 186 -10.94 -34.51 17.60
C ASN A 186 -11.85 -34.77 18.82
N SER A 187 -13.15 -34.43 18.74
CA SER A 187 -14.13 -34.97 19.69
C SER A 187 -15.38 -35.51 18.98
N ASN A 188 -15.33 -36.84 18.88
CA ASN A 188 -16.41 -37.76 18.61
C ASN A 188 -17.48 -37.63 19.71
N ASN A 189 -18.70 -37.19 19.38
CA ASN A 189 -19.83 -37.20 20.33
C ASN A 189 -21.05 -37.82 19.66
N ASN A 190 -21.25 -39.12 19.91
CA ASN A 190 -22.53 -39.78 19.66
C ASN A 190 -23.36 -39.78 20.94
N ASN A 191 -24.52 -39.14 20.79
CA ASN A 191 -25.70 -39.05 21.65
C ASN A 191 -25.99 -40.25 22.57
N ASP A 192 -26.20 -39.95 23.85
CA ASP A 192 -27.13 -40.68 24.71
C ASP A 192 -28.16 -39.69 25.29
N ASN A 193 -29.34 -39.67 24.67
CA ASN A 193 -30.55 -39.03 25.18
C ASN A 193 -31.42 -40.09 25.83
N ASN A 194 -31.59 -40.04 27.15
CA ASN A 194 -32.75 -40.58 27.85
C ASN A 194 -32.71 -40.13 29.31
N LEU A 195 -33.63 -39.23 29.73
CA LEU A 195 -34.50 -39.51 30.88
C LEU A 195 -35.57 -38.42 31.12
N ILE A 196 -36.82 -38.87 30.96
CA ILE A 196 -38.04 -38.56 31.74
C ILE A 196 -38.59 -37.13 31.76
N ASP A 197 -39.75 -37.00 31.13
CA ASP A 197 -40.78 -35.99 31.43
C ASP A 197 -41.98 -36.73 32.06
N LEU A 198 -42.52 -36.21 33.17
CA LEU A 198 -43.63 -36.80 33.90
C LEU A 198 -44.47 -35.70 34.58
N THR A 199 -45.79 -35.83 34.41
CA THR A 199 -46.95 -35.09 34.99
C THR A 199 -47.41 -33.88 34.15
N LEU A 200 -48.66 -33.82 33.64
CA LEU A 200 -49.97 -34.38 34.03
C LEU A 200 -50.78 -34.86 32.82
#